data_AF-A0A967SRQ4-F1
#
_entry.id   AF-A0A967SRQ4-F1
#
_cell.length_a   1.000
_cell.length_b   1.000
_cell.length_c   1.000
_cell.angle_alpha   90.00
_cell.angle_beta   90.00
_cell.angle_gamma   90.00
#
_symmetry.space_group_name_H-M   'P 1'
#
loop_
_entity.id
_entity.type
_entity.pdbx_description
1 polymer ?
#
loop_
_entity_poly.entity_id
_entity_poly.type
_entity_poly.pdbx_seq_one_letter_code
_entity_poly.pdbx_strand_id
1 'polypeptide(L)'
;EDIHKGTLEVLQKTGVTFEHKGALEIFRKNGCKVQDHNNRVMFPPELVEECINTTPSSYLAKGRDRKHDIILGGNIIHFSS
;
A
#
# COMPACT_ATOMS: atom_id res chain seq x y z
N GLU A 1 4.91 13.69 -13.27
CA GLU A 1 5.38 13.50 -11.87
C GLU A 1 4.47 14.15 -10.83
N ASP A 2 3.68 15.17 -11.18
CA ASP A 2 2.94 15.97 -10.20
C ASP A 2 1.89 15.18 -9.42
N ILE A 3 1.25 14.20 -10.05
CA ILE A 3 0.29 13.30 -9.36
C ILE A 3 0.99 12.51 -8.26
N HIS A 4 2.18 11.99 -8.51
CA HIS A 4 2.93 11.19 -7.53
C HIS A 4 3.36 12.03 -6.33
N LYS A 5 3.99 13.18 -6.60
CA LYS A 5 4.43 14.12 -5.54
C LYS A 5 3.25 14.66 -4.74
N GLY A 6 2.16 15.03 -5.42
CA GLY A 6 0.93 15.47 -4.76
C GLY A 6 0.30 14.37 -3.90
N THR A 7 0.33 13.12 -4.34
CA THR A 7 -0.16 11.98 -3.55
C THR A 7 0.66 11.78 -2.29
N LEU A 8 2.00 11.83 -2.39
CA LEU A 8 2.88 11.73 -1.22
C LEU A 8 2.65 12.87 -0.22
N GLU A 9 2.44 14.09 -0.72
CA GLU A 9 2.13 15.24 0.12
C GLU A 9 0.82 15.05 0.89
N VAL A 10 -0.25 14.58 0.23
CA VAL A 10 -1.52 14.26 0.87
C VAL A 10 -1.34 13.16 1.92
N LEU A 11 -0.64 12.07 1.61
CA LEU A 11 -0.39 10.99 2.57
C LEU A 11 0.43 11.44 3.79
N GLN A 12 1.36 12.38 3.60
CA GLN A 12 2.20 12.91 4.68
C GLN A 12 1.47 13.94 5.54
N LYS A 13 0.79 14.93 4.93
CA LYS A 13 0.18 16.06 5.64
C LYS A 13 -1.22 15.76 6.12
N THR A 14 -2.00 15.10 5.27
CA THR A 14 -3.41 14.81 5.51
C THR A 14 -3.55 13.42 6.12
N GLY A 15 -2.97 12.38 5.52
CA GLY A 15 -3.02 11.01 6.03
C GLY A 15 -4.41 10.35 5.93
N VAL A 16 -4.51 9.11 6.38
CA VAL A 16 -5.68 8.22 6.20
C VAL A 16 -6.16 7.67 7.54
N THR A 17 -7.48 7.56 7.75
CA THR A 17 -8.07 7.00 8.98
C THR A 17 -8.18 5.48 8.88
N PHE A 18 -7.73 4.78 9.93
CA PHE A 18 -7.82 3.32 10.06
C PHE A 18 -8.50 2.95 11.38
N GLU A 19 -9.67 2.33 11.32
CA GLU A 19 -10.41 1.96 12.54
C GLU A 19 -9.85 0.71 13.24
N HIS A 20 -9.06 -0.09 12.53
CA HIS A 20 -8.50 -1.33 13.06
C HIS A 20 -7.30 -1.04 13.98
N LYS A 21 -7.45 -1.31 15.27
CA LYS A 21 -6.41 -1.07 16.29
C LYS A 21 -5.08 -1.76 15.97
N GLY A 22 -5.11 -3.00 15.48
CA GLY A 22 -3.89 -3.72 15.11
C GLY A 22 -3.17 -3.08 13.92
N ALA A 23 -3.90 -2.45 13.00
CA ALA A 23 -3.28 -1.75 11.87
C ALA A 23 -2.55 -0.49 12.35
N LEU A 24 -3.18 0.27 13.26
CA LEU A 24 -2.56 1.45 13.89
C LEU A 24 -1.25 1.09 14.62
N GLU A 25 -1.21 -0.06 15.30
CA GLU A 25 0.01 -0.53 15.97
C GLU A 25 1.11 -0.89 14.96
N ILE A 26 0.77 -1.58 13.87
CA ILE A 26 1.70 -1.88 12.78
C ILE A 26 2.28 -0.59 12.20
N PHE A 27 1.44 0.40 11.91
CA PHE A 27 1.89 1.69 11.36
C PHE A 27 2.84 2.43 12.32
N ARG A 28 2.52 2.48 13.61
CA ARG A 28 3.43 3.07 14.62
C ARG A 28 4.78 2.38 14.66
N LYS A 29 4.79 1.05 14.66
CA LYS A 29 6.02 0.25 14.70
C LYS A 29 6.91 0.46 13.48
N ASN A 30 6.32 0.78 12.32
CA ASN A 30 7.02 1.01 11.07
C ASN A 30 7.27 2.50 10.77
N GLY A 31 7.24 3.38 11.79
CA GLY A 31 7.64 4.78 11.63
C GLY A 31 6.59 5.73 11.06
N CYS A 32 5.34 5.28 10.89
CA CYS A 32 4.24 6.19 10.56
C CYS A 32 3.77 6.96 11.81
N LYS A 33 3.37 8.22 11.61
CA LYS A 33 2.82 9.05 12.69
C LYS A 33 1.33 8.77 12.82
N VAL A 34 0.89 8.28 13.98
CA VAL A 34 -0.51 7.97 14.25
C VAL A 34 -1.10 8.95 15.26
N GLN A 35 -2.22 9.56 14.91
CA GLN A 35 -3.03 10.41 15.78
C GLN A 35 -4.13 9.58 16.44
N ASP A 36 -4.07 9.46 17.76
CA ASP A 36 -5.01 8.64 18.54
C ASP A 36 -6.45 9.17 18.58
N HIS A 37 -6.63 10.49 18.51
CA HIS A 37 -7.96 11.10 18.66
C HIS A 37 -8.92 10.81 17.50
N ASN A 38 -8.40 10.52 16.31
CA ASN A 38 -9.17 10.29 15.09
C ASN A 38 -8.69 9.06 14.30
N ASN A 39 -7.87 8.21 14.94
CA ASN A 39 -7.27 7.01 14.34
C ASN A 39 -6.60 7.27 12.98
N ARG A 40 -5.91 8.40 12.85
CA ARG A 40 -5.37 8.86 11.57
C ARG A 40 -3.87 8.61 11.46
N VAL A 41 -3.46 8.03 10.33
CA VAL A 41 -2.08 7.67 10.03
C VAL A 41 -1.54 8.61 8.96
N MET A 42 -0.43 9.28 9.25
CA MET A 42 0.36 10.06 8.31
C MET A 42 1.61 9.27 7.92
N PHE A 43 1.90 9.26 6.62
CA PHE A 43 2.93 8.42 6.03
C PHE A 43 4.14 9.27 5.60
N PRO A 44 5.36 8.97 6.09
CA PRO A 44 6.57 9.57 5.56
C PRO A 44 6.76 9.21 4.08
N PRO A 45 7.05 10.17 3.19
CA PRO A 45 7.24 9.88 1.77
C PRO A 45 8.32 8.85 1.49
N GLU A 46 9.45 8.91 2.21
CA GLU A 46 10.56 7.97 2.08
C GLU A 46 10.14 6.53 2.36
N LEU A 47 9.31 6.33 3.40
CA LEU A 47 8.79 5.01 3.75
C LEU A 47 7.85 4.47 2.66
N VAL A 48 7.00 5.34 2.10
CA VAL A 48 6.09 4.95 1.00
C VAL A 48 6.90 4.51 -0.21
N GLU A 49 7.93 5.26 -0.58
CA GLU A 49 8.81 4.95 -1.71
C GLU A 49 9.59 3.64 -1.49
N GLU A 50 10.13 3.44 -0.28
CA GLU A 50 10.81 2.19 0.07
C GLU A 50 9.87 0.97 -0.05
N CYS A 51 8.63 1.11 0.41
CA CYS A 51 7.61 0.07 0.28
C CYS A 51 7.24 -0.22 -1.18
N ILE A 52 7.15 0.81 -2.03
CA ILE A 52 6.90 0.64 -3.47
C ILE A 52 8.09 -0.08 -4.13
N ASN A 53 9.32 0.32 -3.80
CA ASN A 53 10.53 -0.27 -4.38
C ASN A 53 10.75 -1.74 -4.00
N THR A 54 10.30 -2.14 -2.80
CA THR A 54 10.35 -3.54 -2.34
C THR A 54 9.23 -4.39 -2.92
N THR A 55 8.20 -3.78 -3.52
CA THR A 55 7.07 -4.49 -4.12
C THR A 55 7.44 -5.03 -5.50
N PRO A 56 7.19 -6.33 -5.79
CA PRO A 56 7.50 -6.89 -7.10
C PRO A 56 6.60 -6.30 -8.20
N SER A 57 7.18 -6.02 -9.37
CA SER A 57 6.43 -5.50 -10.54
C SER A 57 5.49 -6.53 -11.19
N SER A 58 5.69 -7.81 -10.89
CA SER A 58 4.77 -8.90 -11.25
C SER A 58 4.92 -10.08 -10.29
N TYR A 59 3.85 -10.86 -10.11
CA TYR A 59 3.87 -12.07 -9.28
C TYR A 59 2.90 -13.13 -9.77
N LEU A 60 3.15 -14.38 -9.37
CA LEU A 60 2.26 -15.52 -9.64
C LEU A 60 1.15 -15.60 -8.59
N ALA A 61 -0.09 -15.28 -8.98
CA ALA A 61 -1.27 -15.56 -8.18
C ALA A 61 -1.69 -17.01 -8.40
N LYS A 62 -1.62 -17.81 -7.34
CA LYS A 62 -1.90 -19.24 -7.40
C LYS A 62 -3.38 -19.52 -7.27
N GLY A 63 -3.91 -20.28 -8.22
CA GLY A 63 -5.25 -20.82 -8.16
C GLY A 63 -5.33 -22.02 -7.22
N ARG A 64 -6.56 -22.42 -6.88
CA ARG A 64 -6.78 -23.70 -6.17
C ARG A 64 -6.32 -24.89 -7.00
N ASP A 65 -6.50 -24.81 -8.32
CA ASP A 65 -5.95 -25.72 -9.32
C ASP A 65 -4.89 -24.96 -10.12
N ARG A 66 -3.71 -25.58 -10.29
CA ARG A 66 -2.54 -24.99 -10.96
C ARG A 66 -2.82 -24.52 -12.39
N LYS A 67 -3.81 -25.11 -13.07
CA LYS A 67 -4.23 -24.65 -14.41
C LYS A 67 -4.84 -23.24 -14.42
N HIS A 68 -5.21 -22.72 -13.25
CA HIS A 68 -5.75 -21.38 -13.04
C HIS A 68 -4.75 -20.44 -12.38
N ASP A 69 -3.47 -20.81 -12.32
CA ASP A 69 -2.42 -19.88 -11.91
C ASP A 69 -2.28 -18.76 -12.95
N ILE A 70 -2.20 -17.51 -12.49
CA ILE A 70 -2.06 -16.34 -13.35
C ILE A 70 -0.88 -15.47 -12.92
N ILE A 71 -0.21 -14.85 -13.88
CA ILE A 71 0.78 -13.80 -13.61
C ILE A 71 0.04 -12.45 -13.55
N LEU A 72 0.07 -11.79 -12.40
CA LEU A 72 -0.43 -10.43 -12.24
C LEU A 72 0.72 -9.44 -12.40
N GLY A 73 0.57 -8.49 -13.32
CA GLY A 73 1.58 -7.48 -13.67
C GLY A 73 2.16 -7.64 -15.08
N GLY A 74 3.05 -6.73 -15.46
CA GLY A 74 3.64 -6.69 -16.80
C GLY A 74 2.65 -6.24 -17.88
N ASN A 75 2.71 -6.87 -19.06
CA ASN A 75 1.85 -6.57 -20.22
C ASN A 75 0.75 -7.64 -20.42
N ILE A 76 0.24 -8.20 -19.32
CA ILE A 76 -0.76 -9.27 -19.33
C ILE A 76 -2.06 -8.73 -18.72
N ILE A 77 -3.18 -8.97 -19.38
CA ILE A 77 -4.51 -8.53 -18.95
C ILE A 77 -5.35 -9.78 -18.62
N HIS A 78 -5.98 -9.78 -17.46
CA HIS A 78 -6.92 -10.81 -17.01
C HIS A 78 -8.30 -10.20 -16.80
N PHE A 79 -9.35 -10.98 -17.04
CA PHE A 79 -10.74 -10.58 -16.79
C PHE A 79 -11.28 -11.35 -15.58
N SER A 80 -12.02 -10.66 -14.71
CA SER A 80 -12.81 -11.24 -13.62
C SER A 80 -14.22 -10.67 -13.66
N SER A 81 -15.21 -11.50 -13.28
CA SER A 81 -16.55 -11.05 -12.92
C SER A 81 -16.62 -10.70 -11.44
#